data_AF-A0A967NBF4-F1
#
_entry.id   AF-A0A967NBF4-F1
#
_cell.length_a   1.000
_cell.length_b   1.000
_cell.length_c   1.000
_cell.angle_alpha   90.00
_cell.angle_beta   90.00
_cell.angle_gamma   90.00
#
_symmetry.space_group_name_H-M   'P 1'
#
loop_
_entity.id
_entity.type
_entity.pdbx_description
1 polymer ?
#
loop_
_entity_poly.entity_id
_entity_poly.type
_entity_poly.pdbx_seq_one_letter_code
_entity_poly.pdbx_strand_id
1 'polypeptide(L)'
;MVTSPGAAGDPREEFHPAVRAWFEGRFHEPTAAQREGWPAIRSGRHTLISAPTGSGKTLAAFLNALDELLREGVERGGLPDETRVLYVSPLKA
;
A
#
# COMPACT_ATOMS: atom_id res chain seq x y z
N MET A 1 15.86 21.51 1.57
CA MET A 1 16.58 20.48 0.78
C MET A 1 16.08 19.13 1.24
N VAL A 2 15.21 18.49 0.45
CA VAL A 2 14.86 17.08 0.67
C VAL A 2 15.99 16.27 0.03
N THR A 3 16.74 15.55 0.86
CA THR A 3 17.77 14.62 0.40
C THR A 3 17.12 13.50 -0.40
N SER A 4 17.51 13.34 -1.67
CA SER A 4 17.16 12.15 -2.46
C SER A 4 17.64 10.91 -1.71
N PRO A 5 16.77 9.94 -1.39
CA PRO A 5 17.25 8.67 -0.88
C PRO A 5 18.03 8.00 -2.02
N GLY A 6 19.29 7.66 -1.76
CA GLY A 6 20.05 6.75 -2.61
C GLY A 6 19.26 5.46 -2.83
N ALA A 7 19.47 4.80 -3.96
CA ALA A 7 18.70 3.67 -4.49
C ALA A 7 18.41 2.58 -3.44
N ALA A 8 17.40 2.82 -2.61
CA ALA A 8 16.66 1.79 -1.93
C ALA A 8 15.94 1.00 -3.01
N GLY A 9 15.89 -0.33 -2.87
CA GLY A 9 15.15 -1.20 -3.79
C GLY A 9 13.72 -0.70 -3.99
N ASP A 10 13.11 -1.08 -5.12
CA ASP A 10 11.74 -0.66 -5.41
C ASP A 10 10.81 -1.15 -4.28
N PRO A 11 10.12 -0.24 -3.55
CA PRO A 11 9.36 -0.62 -2.36
C PRO A 11 8.19 -1.59 -2.63
N ARG A 12 7.83 -1.80 -3.91
CA ARG A 12 6.87 -2.86 -4.27
C ARG A 12 7.44 -4.26 -4.10
N GLU A 13 8.76 -4.43 -4.09
CA GLU A 13 9.40 -5.73 -3.95
C GLU A 13 9.11 -6.39 -2.60
N GLU A 14 8.84 -5.58 -1.58
CA GLU A 14 8.49 -6.05 -0.24
C GLU A 14 7.04 -6.55 -0.13
N PHE A 15 6.17 -6.32 -1.13
CA PHE A 15 4.83 -6.91 -1.11
C PHE A 15 4.88 -8.43 -1.32
N HIS A 16 3.84 -9.12 -0.84
CA HIS A 16 3.62 -10.53 -1.13
C HIS A 16 3.65 -10.76 -2.65
N PRO A 17 4.28 -11.84 -3.15
CA PRO A 17 4.47 -12.06 -4.59
C PRO A 17 3.19 -11.95 -5.41
N ALA A 18 2.05 -12.40 -4.88
CA ALA A 18 0.75 -12.29 -5.56
C ALA A 18 0.28 -10.84 -5.71
N VAL A 19 0.48 -10.00 -4.68
CA VAL A 19 0.12 -8.58 -4.71
C VAL A 19 1.02 -7.83 -5.68
N ARG A 20 2.32 -8.12 -5.65
CA ARG A 20 3.29 -7.57 -6.60
C ARG A 20 2.96 -7.94 -8.05
N ALA A 21 2.73 -9.23 -8.32
CA ALA A 21 2.39 -9.70 -9.66
C ALA A 21 1.09 -9.09 -10.19
N TRP A 22 0.08 -8.94 -9.33
CA TRP A 22 -1.15 -8.23 -9.68
C TRP A 22 -0.89 -6.76 -10.04
N PHE A 23 -0.07 -6.07 -9.25
CA PHE A 23 0.26 -4.67 -9.48
C PHE A 23 1.00 -4.49 -10.82
N GLU A 24 2.02 -5.30 -11.08
CA GLU A 24 2.82 -5.28 -12.31
C GLU A 24 2.00 -5.65 -13.55
N GLY A 25 1.03 -6.56 -13.41
CA GLY A 25 0.10 -6.88 -14.49
C GLY A 25 -0.90 -5.76 -14.81
N ARG A 26 -1.11 -4.80 -13.89
CA ARG A 26 -2.13 -3.76 -14.01
C ARG A 26 -1.58 -2.35 -14.25
N PHE A 27 -0.36 -2.07 -13.78
CA PHE A 27 0.29 -0.77 -13.80
C PHE A 27 1.74 -0.89 -14.26
N HIS A 28 2.24 0.13 -14.95
CA HIS A 28 3.62 0.13 -15.44
C HIS A 28 4.64 0.31 -14.30
N GLU A 29 4.44 1.33 -13.47
CA GLU A 29 5.31 1.66 -12.35
C GLU A 29 4.53 2.28 -11.18
N PRO A 30 5.05 2.18 -9.94
CA PRO A 30 4.50 2.92 -8.81
C PRO A 30 4.51 4.45 -9.04
N THR A 31 3.55 5.17 -8.49
CA THR A 31 3.61 6.65 -8.41
C THR A 31 4.57 7.10 -7.29
N ALA A 32 4.96 8.38 -7.28
CA ALA A 32 5.76 8.93 -6.18
C ALA A 32 5.06 8.78 -4.81
N ALA A 33 3.75 9.07 -4.75
CA ALA A 33 2.95 8.91 -3.54
C ALA A 33 2.90 7.46 -3.03
N GLN A 34 2.97 6.48 -3.95
CA GLN A 34 3.04 5.06 -3.61
C GLN A 34 4.43 4.69 -3.11
N ARG A 35 5.50 5.06 -3.82
CA ARG A 35 6.89 4.77 -3.42
C ARG A 35 7.23 5.32 -2.04
N GLU A 36 6.77 6.53 -1.74
CA GLU A 36 7.00 7.17 -0.44
C GLU A 36 6.02 6.67 0.63
N GLY A 37 4.76 6.43 0.24
CA GLY A 37 3.70 6.03 1.16
C GLY A 37 3.83 4.60 1.67
N TRP A 38 4.23 3.65 0.82
CA TRP A 38 4.24 2.24 1.19
C TRP A 38 5.19 1.90 2.35
N PRO A 39 6.48 2.31 2.35
CA PRO A 39 7.36 2.05 3.49
C PRO A 39 6.87 2.73 4.77
N ALA A 40 6.27 3.91 4.65
CA ALA A 40 5.73 4.64 5.80
C ALA A 40 4.54 3.91 6.43
N ILE A 41 3.57 3.46 5.63
CA ILE A 41 2.40 2.71 6.12
C ILE A 41 2.83 1.36 6.71
N ARG A 42 3.65 0.59 5.98
CA ARG A 42 4.14 -0.73 6.38
C ARG A 42 4.90 -0.72 7.71
N SER A 43 5.53 0.40 8.05
CA SER A 43 6.23 0.56 9.33
C SER A 43 5.31 0.65 10.55
N GLY A 44 3.98 0.59 10.36
CA GLY A 44 2.99 0.70 11.43
C GLY A 44 2.79 2.14 11.94
N ARG A 45 3.35 3.15 11.27
CA ARG A 45 3.20 4.56 11.66
C ARG A 45 1.97 5.19 11.04
N HIS A 46 1.31 6.09 11.80
CA HIS A 46 0.31 6.99 11.24
C HIS A 46 0.91 7.79 10.09
N THR A 47 0.32 7.68 8.91
CA THR A 47 0.86 8.23 7.67
C THR A 47 -0.16 9.15 7.01
N LEU A 48 0.24 10.40 6.78
CA LEU A 48 -0.51 11.37 5.98
C LEU A 48 0.12 11.47 4.60
N ILE A 49 -0.60 11.04 3.56
CA ILE A 49 -0.16 11.22 2.17
C ILE A 49 -0.78 12.49 1.60
N SER A 50 0.01 13.55 1.51
CA SER A 50 -0.37 14.79 0.82
C SER A 50 0.16 14.77 -0.61
N ALA A 51 -0.71 14.50 -1.59
CA ALA A 51 -0.36 14.50 -3.01
C ALA A 51 -1.58 14.94 -3.86
N PRO A 52 -1.37 15.40 -5.10
CA PRO A 52 -2.47 15.78 -6.01
C PRO A 52 -3.49 14.65 -6.25
N THR A 53 -4.68 15.01 -6.74
CA THR A 53 -5.63 14.02 -7.30
C THR A 53 -4.98 13.22 -8.42
N GLY A 54 -5.43 11.98 -8.64
CA GLY A 54 -4.80 11.08 -9.62
C GLY A 54 -3.45 10.48 -9.21
N SER A 55 -2.83 10.89 -8.11
CA SER A 55 -1.52 10.38 -7.68
C SER A 55 -1.52 8.95 -7.09
N GLY A 56 -2.67 8.25 -7.12
CA GLY A 56 -2.76 6.87 -6.61
C GLY A 56 -2.73 6.70 -5.09
N LYS A 57 -3.01 7.76 -4.30
CA LYS A 57 -3.00 7.74 -2.83
C LYS A 57 -3.90 6.67 -2.21
N THR A 58 -5.10 6.49 -2.78
CA THR A 58 -6.05 5.46 -2.34
C THR A 58 -5.43 4.08 -2.47
N LEU A 59 -4.84 3.76 -3.62
CA LEU A 59 -4.14 2.50 -3.82
C LEU A 59 -2.91 2.39 -2.91
N ALA A 60 -2.21 3.48 -2.62
CA ALA A 60 -1.09 3.45 -1.67
C ALA A 60 -1.52 2.95 -0.27
N ALA A 61 -2.67 3.42 0.23
CA ALA A 61 -3.23 2.97 1.50
C ALA A 61 -3.77 1.53 1.43
N PHE A 62 -4.67 1.26 0.47
CA PHE A 62 -5.35 -0.03 0.39
C PHE A 62 -4.43 -1.19 0.05
N LEU A 63 -3.38 -0.99 -0.76
CA LEU A 63 -2.49 -2.08 -1.14
C LEU A 63 -1.70 -2.63 0.05
N ASN A 64 -1.29 -1.79 1.01
CA ASN A 64 -0.68 -2.27 2.26
C ASN A 64 -1.67 -3.11 3.09
N ALA A 65 -2.90 -2.61 3.26
CA ALA A 65 -3.91 -3.33 4.03
C ALA A 65 -4.26 -4.69 3.39
N LEU A 66 -4.36 -4.75 2.06
CA LEU A 66 -4.58 -6.01 1.34
C LEU A 66 -3.38 -6.97 1.44
N ASP A 67 -2.15 -6.45 1.42
CA ASP A 67 -0.95 -7.26 1.59
C ASP A 67 -0.88 -7.91 2.98
N GLU A 68 -1.18 -7.13 4.02
CA GLU A 68 -1.25 -7.61 5.41
C GLU A 68 -2.31 -8.71 5.57
N LEU A 69 -3.53 -8.47 5.06
CA LEU A 69 -4.62 -9.44 5.10
C LEU A 69 -4.28 -10.73 4.33
N LEU A 70 -3.64 -10.61 3.17
CA LEU A 70 -3.23 -11.78 2.41
C LEU A 70 -2.20 -12.61 3.17
N ARG A 71 -1.17 -11.96 3.73
CA ARG A 71 -0.13 -12.64 4.51
C ARG A 71 -0.73 -13.36 5.70
N GLU A 72 -1.58 -12.69 6.47
CA GLU A 72 -2.26 -13.29 7.61
C GLU A 72 -3.14 -14.48 7.19
N GLY A 73 -3.91 -14.33 6.10
CA GLY A 73 -4.75 -15.40 5.58
C GLY A 73 -3.95 -16.63 5.15
N VAL A 74 -2.80 -16.44 4.52
CA VAL A 74 -1.90 -17.53 4.15
C VAL A 74 -1.27 -18.19 5.38
N GLU A 75 -0.79 -17.40 6.34
CA GLU A 75 -0.14 -17.91 7.56
C GLU A 75 -1.11 -18.67 8.48
N ARG A 76 -2.36 -18.21 8.58
CA ARG A 76 -3.35 -18.77 9.51
C ARG A 76 -4.32 -19.77 8.87
N GLY A 77 -4.21 -20.00 7.55
CA GLY A 77 -5.12 -20.87 6.81
C GLY A 77 -6.52 -20.27 6.61
N GLY A 78 -6.63 -18.95 6.66
CA GLY A 78 -7.88 -18.19 6.54
C GLY A 78 -7.85 -16.90 7.36
N LEU A 79 -8.76 -15.98 7.04
CA LEU A 79 -9.02 -14.80 7.84
C LEU A 79 -10.24 -15.03 8.73
N PRO A 80 -10.25 -14.50 9.97
CA PRO A 80 -11.45 -14.49 10.81
C PRO A 80 -12.57 -13.65 10.18
N ASP A 81 -13.82 -13.98 10.50
CA ASP A 81 -15.00 -13.22 10.07
C ASP A 81 -15.19 -11.98 10.94
N GLU A 82 -14.33 -10.97 10.72
CA GLU A 82 -14.33 -9.72 11.47
C GLU A 82 -13.89 -8.52 10.60
N THR A 83 -14.24 -7.31 11.02
CA THR A 83 -13.82 -6.09 10.32
C THR A 83 -12.37 -5.74 10.64
N ARG A 84 -11.49 -5.73 9.63
CA ARG A 84 -10.04 -5.44 9.77
C ARG A 84 -9.61 -4.07 9.26
N VAL A 85 -10.34 -3.51 8.30
CA VAL A 85 -9.99 -2.25 7.63
C VAL A 85 -11.22 -1.35 7.61
N LEU A 86 -11.10 -0.14 8.16
CA LEU A 86 -12.15 0.88 8.11
C LEU A 86 -11.71 2.01 7.18
N TYR A 87 -12.43 2.18 6.08
CA TYR A 87 -12.26 3.32 5.19
C TYR A 87 -13.38 4.34 5.44
N VAL A 88 -12.99 5.59 5.67
CA VAL A 88 -13.91 6.70 5.92
C VAL A 88 -13.75 7.74 4.82
N SER A 89 -14.84 8.07 4.15
CA SER A 89 -14.93 9.15 3.16
C SER A 89 -15.88 10.23 3.67
N PRO A 90 -15.56 11.53 3.51
CA PRO A 90 -16.46 12.62 3.87
C PRO A 90 -17.65 12.72 2.91
N LEU A 91 -17.56 12.12 1.72
CA LEU A 91 -18.61 12.10 0.72
C LEU A 91 -19.23 10.70 0.63
N LYS A 92 -20.56 10.68 0.58
CA LYS A 92 -21.32 9.56 0.03
C LYS A 92 -21.52 9.86 -1.46
N ALA A 93 -21.23 8.89 -2.31
CA ALA A 93 -21.61 8.93 -3.73
C ALA A 93 -23.00 8.29 -3.88
#